data_AF-A0A1J5JK89-F1
#
_entry.id   AF-A0A1J5JK89-F1
#
_cell.length_a   1.000
_cell.length_b   1.000
_cell.length_c   1.000
_cell.angle_alpha   90.00
_cell.angle_beta   90.00
_cell.angle_gamma   90.00
#
_symmetry.space_group_name_H-M   'P 1'
#
loop_
_entity.id
_entity.type
_entity.pdbx_description
1 polymer ?
#
loop_
_entity_poly.entity_id
_entity_poly.type
_entity_poly.pdbx_seq_one_letter_code
_entity_poly.pdbx_strand_id
1 'polypeptide(L)'
;MIKKILSGRIISREALEKEKSIYCEKYRMREYLNNPEILNSANDSERAEILKILQKKPSRTYAGVTVIACMTMPARCPHGKCAYCPGGVEIDIPQSYTGKEPSTMRGIQCHFDSYLETTSRLYQYHKLGHAIDKIELIIMGGTLPAQDIDYMEYFSKRCIQAMNEFYENLKIIEKSGEEKFTEKYNDDKNRSDGGKFRKFHYQEEIQRANEKAKIRCVGLTFESRPDYAKKEEILGMLKCGATRVEMGVQSPYDFIYSIVDRGHTVQDVIESTALLKDYGLKVCYHMMPGLLGNSEYSRALDFRGFGKIVTDENFMPDMLKIYPTLIIKGTKFHDEYIKGNFEPLTTENAVRLITDVMAALPKWVRVMRVMRDIPAYMIEAGIKTSNLEQLVDKKLKAGNLKCMEIRHREVRNENIDFDNIRLLREEYNASKGREIFLSYEDIENDLLIGFLRLRTPSNFNKTKNVFVRELHIYGKEVKIGEKAKADEIQHRGFGGNLLAEAERISCEEFDAKKISVMSGIGAREYYRKFNYKKEKFWMVKNLS
;
A
#
# COMPACT_ATOMS: atom_id res chain seq x y z
N MET A 1 -26.50 17.03 -18.56
CA MET A 1 -25.35 17.29 -17.68
C MET A 1 -24.04 17.42 -18.45
N ILE A 2 -23.63 16.38 -19.19
CA ILE A 2 -22.38 16.32 -19.98
C ILE A 2 -22.13 17.57 -20.84
N LYS A 3 -23.08 17.97 -21.70
CA LYS A 3 -22.94 19.16 -22.54
C LYS A 3 -22.65 20.46 -21.74
N LYS A 4 -23.18 20.58 -20.51
CA LYS A 4 -22.93 21.76 -19.65
C LYS A 4 -21.51 21.76 -19.06
N ILE A 5 -20.94 20.57 -18.82
CA ILE A 5 -19.55 20.40 -18.39
C ILE A 5 -18.60 20.76 -19.54
N LEU A 6 -18.79 20.17 -20.71
CA LEU A 6 -17.93 20.39 -21.89
C LEU A 6 -17.98 21.84 -22.41
N SER A 7 -19.12 22.51 -22.29
CA SER A 7 -19.25 23.93 -22.66
C SER A 7 -18.73 24.91 -21.59
N GLY A 8 -18.13 24.42 -20.49
CA GLY A 8 -17.61 25.27 -19.42
C GLY A 8 -18.68 25.99 -18.58
N ARG A 9 -19.95 25.56 -18.66
CA ARG A 9 -21.02 26.10 -17.79
C ARG A 9 -21.00 25.50 -16.38
N ILE A 10 -20.42 24.31 -16.24
CA ILE A 10 -20.11 23.69 -14.95
C ILE A 10 -18.60 23.58 -14.89
N ILE A 11 -17.97 24.39 -14.04
CA ILE A 11 -16.49 24.47 -13.90
C ILE A 11 -15.99 23.96 -12.54
N SER A 12 -16.89 23.74 -11.58
CA SER A 12 -16.54 23.31 -10.22
C SER A 12 -17.47 22.20 -9.73
N ARG A 13 -17.03 21.49 -8.68
CA ARG A 13 -17.83 20.45 -8.04
C ARG A 13 -19.10 21.00 -7.38
N GLU A 14 -19.02 22.16 -6.75
CA GLU A 14 -20.19 22.81 -6.16
C GLU A 14 -21.22 23.19 -7.24
N ALA A 15 -20.74 23.71 -8.39
CA ALA A 15 -21.61 23.99 -9.53
C ALA A 15 -22.26 22.71 -10.08
N LEU A 16 -21.54 21.60 -10.11
CA LEU A 16 -22.06 20.31 -10.51
C LEU A 16 -23.16 19.81 -9.57
N GLU A 17 -22.93 19.81 -8.25
CA GLU A 17 -23.93 19.33 -7.28
C GLU A 17 -25.18 20.21 -7.31
N LYS A 18 -25.02 21.54 -7.43
CA LYS A 18 -26.15 22.45 -7.60
C LYS A 18 -26.98 22.14 -8.85
N GLU A 19 -26.32 21.90 -9.98
CA GLU A 19 -26.99 21.50 -11.22
C GLU A 19 -27.65 20.13 -11.12
N LYS A 20 -27.05 19.16 -10.42
CA LYS A 20 -27.65 17.85 -10.19
C LYS A 20 -28.92 17.97 -9.36
N SER A 21 -28.94 18.78 -8.30
CA SER A 21 -30.16 19.05 -7.54
C SER A 21 -31.25 19.68 -8.40
N ILE A 22 -30.93 20.73 -9.17
CA ILE A 22 -31.88 21.38 -10.10
C ILE A 22 -32.43 20.36 -11.12
N TYR A 23 -31.58 19.49 -11.64
CA TYR A 23 -31.98 18.47 -12.61
C TYR A 23 -32.88 17.42 -11.99
N CYS A 24 -32.55 16.90 -10.81
CA CYS A 24 -33.37 15.91 -10.10
C CYS A 24 -34.75 16.49 -9.75
N GLU A 25 -34.81 17.75 -9.34
CA GLU A 25 -36.04 18.47 -9.04
C GLU A 25 -36.89 18.71 -10.30
N LYS A 26 -36.28 19.22 -11.37
CA LYS A 26 -36.96 19.47 -12.66
C LYS A 26 -37.61 18.22 -13.24
N TYR A 27 -36.96 17.06 -13.11
CA TYR A 27 -37.44 15.80 -13.67
C TYR A 27 -38.08 14.87 -12.63
N ARG A 28 -38.30 15.34 -11.38
CA ARG A 28 -38.91 14.59 -10.27
C ARG A 28 -38.29 13.20 -10.08
N MET A 29 -36.96 13.12 -10.13
CA MET A 29 -36.24 11.86 -9.97
C MET A 29 -36.38 11.33 -8.54
N ARG A 30 -36.68 10.04 -8.38
CA ARG A 30 -36.73 9.37 -7.06
C ARG A 30 -35.33 9.20 -6.44
N GLU A 31 -34.31 9.05 -7.27
CA GLU A 31 -32.93 8.85 -6.85
C GLU A 31 -32.07 10.02 -7.30
N TYR A 32 -31.12 10.41 -6.43
CA TYR A 32 -30.20 11.49 -6.74
C TYR A 32 -29.19 11.01 -7.79
N LEU A 33 -29.09 11.75 -8.91
CA LEU A 33 -28.17 11.44 -9.99
C LEU A 33 -26.75 11.30 -9.46
N ASN A 34 -26.08 10.17 -9.70
CA ASN A 34 -24.73 9.94 -9.18
C ASN A 34 -23.65 10.21 -10.25
N ASN A 35 -22.44 10.56 -9.82
CA ASN A 35 -21.34 10.91 -10.74
C ASN A 35 -20.96 9.74 -11.68
N PRO A 36 -20.95 8.47 -11.23
CA PRO A 36 -20.76 7.31 -12.11
C PRO A 36 -21.76 7.23 -13.28
N GLU A 37 -23.05 7.50 -13.06
CA GLU A 37 -24.06 7.49 -14.13
C GLU A 37 -23.81 8.56 -15.18
N ILE A 38 -23.42 9.76 -14.74
CA ILE A 38 -23.05 10.86 -15.64
C ILE A 38 -21.82 10.47 -16.45
N LEU A 39 -20.83 9.82 -15.83
CA LEU A 39 -19.61 9.39 -16.51
C LEU A 39 -19.86 8.25 -17.52
N ASN A 40 -20.70 7.27 -17.18
CA ASN A 40 -21.06 6.17 -18.08
C ASN A 40 -21.84 6.62 -19.31
N SER A 41 -22.46 7.79 -19.25
CA SER A 41 -23.19 8.37 -20.38
C SER A 41 -22.29 9.18 -21.33
N ALA A 42 -21.00 9.35 -21.00
CA ALA A 42 -20.03 10.09 -21.82
C ALA A 42 -19.29 9.15 -22.79
N ASN A 43 -19.01 9.63 -24.00
CA ASN A 43 -18.16 8.92 -24.96
C ASN A 43 -16.66 9.07 -24.60
N ASP A 44 -15.80 8.25 -25.22
CA ASP A 44 -14.38 8.14 -24.83
C ASP A 44 -13.60 9.46 -24.97
N SER A 45 -13.94 10.28 -25.97
CA SER A 45 -13.36 11.62 -26.16
C SER A 45 -13.76 12.61 -25.06
N GLU A 46 -14.99 12.50 -24.55
CA GLU A 46 -15.54 13.41 -23.54
C GLU A 46 -15.11 13.03 -22.12
N ARG A 47 -14.86 11.75 -21.86
CA ARG A 47 -14.52 11.23 -20.52
C ARG A 47 -13.36 11.98 -19.88
N ALA A 48 -12.31 12.30 -20.62
CA ALA A 48 -11.11 12.95 -20.08
C ALA A 48 -11.40 14.35 -19.51
N GLU A 49 -12.25 15.15 -20.16
CA GLU A 49 -12.61 16.49 -19.69
C GLU A 49 -13.59 16.44 -18.52
N ILE A 50 -14.57 15.54 -18.59
CA ILE A 50 -15.63 15.43 -17.60
C ILE A 50 -15.11 14.87 -16.26
N LEU A 51 -14.10 13.98 -16.32
CA LEU A 51 -13.48 13.40 -15.12
C LEU A 51 -12.87 14.43 -14.19
N LYS A 52 -12.38 15.56 -14.72
CA LYS A 52 -11.83 16.67 -13.93
C LYS A 52 -12.84 17.21 -12.91
N ILE A 53 -14.14 17.12 -13.22
CA ILE A 53 -15.22 17.64 -12.39
C ILE A 53 -15.93 16.51 -11.63
N LEU A 54 -16.22 15.38 -12.29
CA LEU A 54 -17.01 14.29 -11.72
C LEU A 54 -16.28 13.45 -10.67
N GLN A 55 -14.94 13.38 -10.72
CA GLN A 55 -14.19 12.56 -9.77
C GLN A 55 -14.32 13.16 -8.36
N LYS A 56 -15.01 12.49 -7.42
CA LYS A 56 -15.36 13.01 -6.08
C LYS A 56 -14.13 13.36 -5.24
N LYS A 57 -13.06 12.58 -5.38
CA LYS A 57 -11.70 12.81 -4.90
C LYS A 57 -10.79 12.03 -5.84
N PRO A 58 -9.56 12.51 -6.18
CA PRO A 58 -8.55 11.59 -6.65
C PRO A 58 -8.52 10.43 -5.65
N SER A 59 -8.41 9.19 -6.12
CA SER A 59 -7.99 8.11 -5.23
C SER A 59 -6.71 8.56 -4.52
N ARG A 60 -6.32 7.97 -3.39
CA ARG A 60 -5.05 8.25 -2.69
C ARG A 60 -3.80 7.88 -3.53
N THR A 61 -3.87 8.02 -4.84
CA THR A 61 -2.93 7.72 -5.91
C THR A 61 -2.23 9.00 -6.30
N TYR A 62 -1.17 9.36 -5.58
CA TYR A 62 -0.37 10.56 -5.87
C TYR A 62 0.88 10.25 -6.72
N ALA A 63 0.88 9.10 -7.41
CA ALA A 63 1.89 8.71 -8.40
C ALA A 63 1.29 7.89 -9.57
N GLY A 64 -0.01 8.02 -9.83
CA GLY A 64 -0.71 7.21 -10.86
C GLY A 64 -0.90 5.72 -10.51
N VAL A 65 -0.42 5.26 -9.35
CA VAL A 65 -0.53 3.86 -8.91
C VAL A 65 -1.76 3.65 -8.03
N THR A 66 -2.70 2.82 -8.48
CA THR A 66 -3.94 2.46 -7.78
C THR A 66 -3.77 1.27 -6.88
N VAL A 67 -4.16 1.44 -5.61
CA VAL A 67 -4.10 0.36 -4.61
C VAL A 67 -5.34 -0.53 -4.71
N ILE A 68 -5.13 -1.82 -4.91
CA ILE A 68 -6.15 -2.87 -4.76
C ILE A 68 -5.77 -3.71 -3.57
N ALA A 69 -6.70 -3.84 -2.63
CA ALA A 69 -6.49 -4.64 -1.43
C ALA A 69 -7.49 -5.80 -1.44
N CYS A 70 -6.97 -7.03 -1.50
CA CYS A 70 -7.74 -8.28 -1.53
C CYS A 70 -7.59 -9.01 -0.20
N MET A 71 -8.66 -9.60 0.28
CA MET A 71 -8.73 -10.22 1.60
C MET A 71 -8.67 -11.74 1.48
N THR A 72 -7.76 -12.38 2.21
CA THR A 72 -7.72 -13.85 2.20
C THR A 72 -8.86 -14.46 3.01
N MET A 73 -9.13 -15.73 2.78
CA MET A 73 -10.07 -16.52 3.57
C MET A 73 -9.69 -16.46 5.07
N PRO A 74 -10.68 -16.44 5.98
CA PRO A 74 -10.42 -16.53 7.42
C PRO A 74 -9.58 -17.77 7.75
N ALA A 75 -8.50 -17.57 8.49
CA ALA A 75 -7.67 -18.64 9.01
C ALA A 75 -7.24 -18.31 10.44
N ARG A 76 -7.09 -19.34 11.28
CA ARG A 76 -6.61 -19.18 12.65
C ARG A 76 -5.16 -18.72 12.65
N CYS A 77 -4.84 -17.78 13.53
CA CYS A 77 -3.46 -17.50 13.87
C CYS A 77 -2.83 -18.72 14.55
N PRO A 78 -1.61 -19.14 14.15
CA PRO A 78 -0.94 -20.30 14.75
C PRO A 78 -0.72 -20.24 16.27
N HIS A 79 -0.66 -19.03 16.85
CA HIS A 79 -0.47 -18.83 18.29
C HIS A 79 -1.78 -18.58 19.06
N GLY A 80 -2.93 -18.60 18.39
CA GLY A 80 -4.19 -18.11 18.95
C GLY A 80 -4.43 -16.62 18.70
N LYS A 81 -5.29 -16.01 19.51
CA LYS A 81 -5.84 -14.66 19.29
C LYS A 81 -5.21 -13.64 20.24
N CYS A 82 -4.62 -12.58 19.70
CA CYS A 82 -4.09 -11.48 20.50
C CYS A 82 -5.23 -10.73 21.23
N ALA A 83 -4.92 -10.15 22.38
CA ALA A 83 -5.89 -9.51 23.29
C ALA A 83 -6.74 -8.41 22.64
N TYR A 84 -6.19 -7.67 21.66
CA TYR A 84 -6.84 -6.56 20.96
C TYR A 84 -7.46 -6.95 19.61
N CYS A 85 -7.20 -8.16 19.09
CA CYS A 85 -7.59 -8.52 17.73
C CYS A 85 -9.09 -8.82 17.65
N PRO A 86 -9.88 -8.09 16.84
CA PRO A 86 -11.25 -8.52 16.51
C PRO A 86 -11.23 -9.64 15.46
N GLY A 87 -12.42 -10.13 15.10
CA GLY A 87 -12.58 -11.17 14.10
C GLY A 87 -12.23 -12.56 14.62
N GLY A 88 -12.07 -13.49 13.68
CA GLY A 88 -11.79 -14.89 13.94
C GLY A 88 -12.59 -15.80 13.02
N VAL A 89 -12.08 -17.03 12.84
CA VAL A 89 -12.77 -18.06 12.04
C VAL A 89 -14.11 -18.44 12.64
N GLU A 90 -14.32 -18.20 13.93
CA GLU A 90 -15.57 -18.49 14.66
C GLU A 90 -16.76 -17.68 14.14
N ILE A 91 -16.49 -16.58 13.42
CA ILE A 91 -17.51 -15.68 12.84
C ILE A 91 -17.24 -15.40 11.36
N ASP A 92 -16.48 -16.27 10.69
CA ASP A 92 -16.10 -16.18 9.25
C ASP A 92 -15.50 -14.83 8.85
N ILE A 93 -14.72 -14.21 9.74
CA ILE A 93 -14.05 -12.92 9.50
C ILE A 93 -12.54 -13.10 9.67
N PRO A 94 -11.71 -12.63 8.71
CA PRO A 94 -10.25 -12.68 8.83
C PRO A 94 -9.74 -12.06 10.12
N GLN A 95 -8.70 -12.65 10.69
CA GLN A 95 -8.16 -12.22 11.97
C GLN A 95 -7.75 -10.74 11.93
N SER A 96 -8.06 -10.01 12.99
CA SER A 96 -7.80 -8.57 13.17
C SER A 96 -8.79 -7.65 12.47
N TYR A 97 -9.73 -8.17 11.68
CA TYR A 97 -10.76 -7.40 10.98
C TYR A 97 -12.13 -7.53 11.65
N THR A 98 -13.03 -6.59 11.39
CA THR A 98 -14.39 -6.55 11.97
C THR A 98 -15.47 -7.06 11.02
N GLY A 99 -15.13 -7.32 9.75
CA GLY A 99 -16.09 -7.74 8.72
C GLY A 99 -16.84 -6.57 8.08
N LYS A 100 -16.60 -5.33 8.55
CA LYS A 100 -17.29 -4.12 8.11
C LYS A 100 -16.38 -3.15 7.37
N GLU A 101 -15.09 -3.45 7.27
CA GLU A 101 -14.17 -2.68 6.43
C GLU A 101 -14.51 -2.90 4.94
N PRO A 102 -14.34 -1.89 4.06
CA PRO A 102 -14.69 -2.01 2.64
C PRO A 102 -13.99 -3.16 1.90
N SER A 103 -12.78 -3.52 2.32
CA SER A 103 -12.06 -4.68 1.77
C SER A 103 -12.63 -5.99 2.29
N THR A 104 -12.87 -6.11 3.60
CA THR A 104 -13.44 -7.32 4.20
C THR A 104 -14.84 -7.61 3.66
N MET A 105 -15.69 -6.57 3.53
CA MET A 105 -17.03 -6.71 2.95
C MET A 105 -16.98 -7.21 1.50
N ARG A 106 -15.99 -6.76 0.70
CA ARG A 106 -15.78 -7.27 -0.66
C ARG A 106 -15.31 -8.72 -0.64
N GLY A 107 -14.39 -9.07 0.25
CA GLY A 107 -13.98 -10.46 0.48
C GLY A 107 -15.20 -11.34 0.75
N ILE A 108 -16.07 -10.94 1.68
CA ILE A 108 -17.31 -11.68 1.99
C ILE A 108 -18.21 -11.80 0.76
N GLN A 109 -18.47 -10.70 0.03
CA GLN A 109 -19.30 -10.68 -1.18
C GLN A 109 -18.76 -11.57 -2.30
N CYS A 110 -17.44 -11.68 -2.42
CA CYS A 110 -16.75 -12.51 -3.41
C CYS A 110 -16.38 -13.89 -2.87
N HIS A 111 -16.85 -14.28 -1.67
CA HIS A 111 -16.47 -15.53 -0.99
C HIS A 111 -14.96 -15.76 -0.91
N PHE A 112 -14.20 -14.68 -0.71
CA PHE A 112 -12.73 -14.63 -0.66
C PHE A 112 -12.05 -15.18 -1.93
N ASP A 113 -12.74 -15.18 -3.07
CA ASP A 113 -12.15 -15.51 -4.37
C ASP A 113 -11.34 -14.32 -4.90
N SER A 114 -10.02 -14.43 -4.78
CA SER A 114 -9.02 -13.48 -5.28
C SER A 114 -9.24 -12.96 -6.71
N TYR A 115 -9.77 -13.77 -7.64
CA TYR A 115 -10.05 -13.34 -9.01
C TYR A 115 -11.26 -12.41 -9.07
N LEU A 116 -12.34 -12.77 -8.37
CA LEU A 116 -13.55 -11.96 -8.27
C LEU A 116 -13.31 -10.66 -7.50
N GLU A 117 -12.60 -10.71 -6.37
CA GLU A 117 -12.26 -9.51 -5.59
C GLU A 117 -11.49 -8.48 -6.44
N THR A 118 -10.48 -8.96 -7.18
CA THR A 118 -9.66 -8.11 -8.03
C THR A 118 -10.48 -7.54 -9.19
N THR A 119 -11.29 -8.38 -9.86
CA THR A 119 -12.14 -7.96 -10.98
C THR A 119 -13.17 -6.93 -10.55
N SER A 120 -13.88 -7.18 -9.44
CA SER A 120 -14.87 -6.24 -8.88
C SER A 120 -14.22 -4.92 -8.48
N ARG A 121 -13.05 -4.96 -7.83
CA ARG A 121 -12.37 -3.71 -7.43
C ARG A 121 -11.88 -2.91 -8.63
N LEU A 122 -11.34 -3.56 -9.65
CA LEU A 122 -10.97 -2.92 -10.92
C LEU A 122 -12.19 -2.30 -11.61
N TYR A 123 -13.30 -3.03 -11.67
CA TYR A 123 -14.55 -2.53 -12.26
C TYR A 123 -15.05 -1.29 -11.51
N GLN A 124 -15.05 -1.32 -10.18
CA GLN A 124 -15.43 -0.16 -9.36
C GLN A 124 -14.56 1.06 -9.65
N TYR A 125 -13.23 0.89 -9.72
CA TYR A 125 -12.33 1.99 -10.05
C TYR A 125 -12.54 2.50 -11.48
N HIS A 126 -12.72 1.60 -12.45
CA HIS A 126 -13.01 1.94 -13.83
C HIS A 126 -14.30 2.77 -13.96
N LYS A 127 -15.38 2.32 -13.33
CA LYS A 127 -16.69 3.00 -13.31
C LYS A 127 -16.63 4.37 -12.62
N LEU A 128 -15.75 4.54 -11.64
CA LEU A 128 -15.49 5.81 -10.97
C LEU A 128 -14.48 6.70 -11.71
N GLY A 129 -13.88 6.21 -12.78
CA GLY A 129 -12.91 6.95 -13.59
C GLY A 129 -11.53 7.11 -12.97
N HIS A 130 -11.16 6.22 -12.05
CA HIS A 130 -9.79 6.17 -11.54
C HIS A 130 -8.86 5.48 -12.56
N ALA A 131 -7.60 5.88 -12.56
CA ALA A 131 -6.56 5.17 -13.31
C ALA A 131 -6.43 3.74 -12.79
N ILE A 132 -6.30 2.77 -13.69
CA ILE A 132 -6.17 1.34 -13.36
C ILE A 132 -5.02 0.67 -14.11
N ASP A 133 -4.25 1.42 -14.88
CA ASP A 133 -3.13 0.92 -15.68
C ASP A 133 -1.95 0.45 -14.80
N LYS A 134 -1.80 1.02 -13.60
CA LYS A 134 -0.80 0.63 -12.61
C LYS A 134 -1.43 0.29 -11.28
N ILE A 135 -1.23 -0.94 -10.84
CA ILE A 135 -1.80 -1.47 -9.61
C ILE A 135 -0.71 -1.81 -8.60
N GLU A 136 -0.89 -1.34 -7.38
CA GLU A 136 -0.25 -1.90 -6.19
C GLU A 136 -1.23 -2.86 -5.52
N LEU A 137 -0.94 -4.15 -5.58
CA LEU A 137 -1.75 -5.19 -4.95
C LEU A 137 -1.31 -5.38 -3.49
N ILE A 138 -2.26 -5.36 -2.57
CA ILE A 138 -2.07 -5.65 -1.15
C ILE A 138 -2.90 -6.87 -0.80
N ILE A 139 -2.23 -7.93 -0.35
CA ILE A 139 -2.89 -9.13 0.15
C ILE A 139 -2.98 -9.01 1.67
N MET A 140 -4.21 -8.86 2.15
CA MET A 140 -4.55 -8.60 3.55
C MET A 140 -5.02 -9.86 4.27
N GLY A 141 -4.83 -9.87 5.58
CA GLY A 141 -5.24 -10.94 6.49
C GLY A 141 -4.17 -11.26 7.53
N GLY A 142 -2.90 -10.96 7.23
CA GLY A 142 -1.75 -11.10 8.13
C GLY A 142 -1.33 -12.53 8.45
N THR A 143 -2.16 -13.53 8.12
CA THR A 143 -1.89 -14.96 8.37
C THR A 143 -1.59 -15.75 7.11
N LEU A 144 -1.70 -15.16 5.91
CA LEU A 144 -1.48 -15.88 4.66
C LEU A 144 -0.12 -16.60 4.60
N PRO A 145 1.00 -15.97 5.01
CA PRO A 145 2.30 -16.66 5.00
C PRO A 145 2.40 -17.82 6.00
N ALA A 146 1.46 -17.93 6.94
CA ALA A 146 1.34 -19.07 7.85
C ALA A 146 0.37 -20.17 7.35
N GLN A 147 -0.27 -19.95 6.21
CA GLN A 147 -1.16 -20.92 5.56
C GLN A 147 -0.38 -21.76 4.54
N ASP A 148 -1.07 -22.68 3.87
CA ASP A 148 -0.48 -23.50 2.82
C ASP A 148 0.13 -22.63 1.70
N ILE A 149 1.35 -22.99 1.28
CA ILE A 149 2.07 -22.32 0.20
C ILE A 149 1.28 -22.37 -1.11
N ASP A 150 0.55 -23.46 -1.37
CA ASP A 150 -0.29 -23.61 -2.56
C ASP A 150 -1.43 -22.58 -2.57
N TYR A 151 -1.99 -22.27 -1.40
CA TYR A 151 -3.02 -21.25 -1.27
C TYR A 151 -2.46 -19.84 -1.50
N MET A 152 -1.29 -19.52 -0.93
CA MET A 152 -0.61 -18.24 -1.16
C MET A 152 -0.28 -18.03 -2.66
N GLU A 153 0.26 -19.05 -3.31
CA GLU A 153 0.57 -19.02 -4.74
C GLU A 153 -0.70 -18.90 -5.58
N TYR A 154 -1.73 -19.69 -5.27
CA TYR A 154 -3.03 -19.62 -5.94
C TYR A 154 -3.65 -18.23 -5.84
N PHE A 155 -3.76 -17.70 -4.63
CA PHE A 155 -4.41 -16.41 -4.36
C PHE A 155 -3.71 -15.28 -5.14
N SER A 156 -2.39 -15.21 -5.03
CA SER A 156 -1.58 -14.19 -5.73
C SER A 156 -1.68 -14.32 -7.24
N LYS A 157 -1.59 -15.56 -7.75
CA LYS A 157 -1.69 -15.86 -9.19
C LYS A 157 -3.04 -15.40 -9.75
N ARG A 158 -4.13 -15.70 -9.06
CA ARG A 158 -5.49 -15.38 -9.50
C ARG A 158 -5.79 -13.87 -9.48
N CYS A 159 -5.24 -13.12 -8.53
CA CYS A 159 -5.29 -11.66 -8.59
C CYS A 159 -4.61 -11.11 -9.86
N ILE A 160 -3.39 -11.57 -10.16
CA ILE A 160 -2.65 -11.10 -11.35
C ILE A 160 -3.36 -11.53 -12.65
N GLN A 161 -3.94 -12.73 -12.67
CA GLN A 161 -4.73 -13.19 -13.81
C GLN A 161 -5.95 -12.31 -14.06
N ALA A 162 -6.68 -11.92 -13.02
CA ALA A 162 -7.81 -11.00 -13.13
C ALA A 162 -7.39 -9.64 -13.72
N MET A 163 -6.19 -9.14 -13.40
CA MET A 163 -5.65 -7.92 -14.02
C MET A 163 -5.39 -8.10 -15.52
N ASN A 164 -4.82 -9.24 -15.92
CA ASN A 164 -4.53 -9.54 -17.32
C ASN A 164 -5.83 -9.64 -18.16
N GLU A 165 -6.87 -10.23 -17.58
CA GLU A 165 -8.13 -10.56 -18.26
C GLU A 165 -9.23 -9.49 -18.07
N PHE A 166 -8.95 -8.43 -17.30
CA PHE A 166 -9.97 -7.46 -16.88
C PHE A 166 -10.80 -6.88 -18.04
N TYR A 167 -10.18 -6.51 -19.15
CA TYR A 167 -10.91 -5.92 -20.28
C TYR A 167 -11.79 -6.93 -21.03
N GLU A 168 -11.50 -8.23 -20.94
CA GLU A 168 -12.42 -9.27 -21.43
C GLU A 168 -13.62 -9.39 -20.49
N ASN A 169 -13.36 -9.39 -19.17
CA ASN A 169 -14.40 -9.43 -18.15
C ASN A 169 -15.29 -8.20 -18.19
N LEU A 170 -14.72 -7.02 -18.42
CA LEU A 170 -15.44 -5.74 -18.51
C LEU A 170 -16.53 -5.80 -19.57
N LYS A 171 -16.25 -6.37 -20.76
CA LYS A 171 -17.25 -6.53 -21.83
C LYS A 171 -18.45 -7.39 -21.40
N ILE A 172 -18.19 -8.39 -20.55
CA ILE A 172 -19.25 -9.27 -20.01
C ILE A 172 -20.03 -8.50 -18.95
N ILE A 173 -19.33 -7.88 -17.99
CA ILE A 173 -19.94 -7.12 -16.88
C ILE A 173 -20.81 -5.97 -17.41
N GLU A 174 -20.34 -5.22 -18.41
CA GLU A 174 -21.13 -4.12 -19.01
C GLU A 174 -22.38 -4.63 -19.75
N LYS A 175 -22.35 -5.85 -20.28
CA LYS A 175 -23.48 -6.47 -20.98
C LYS A 175 -24.50 -7.10 -20.03
N SER A 176 -24.05 -7.76 -18.96
CA SER A 176 -24.90 -8.62 -18.12
C SER A 176 -24.99 -8.20 -16.65
N GLY A 177 -24.16 -7.26 -16.19
CA GLY A 177 -24.02 -6.90 -14.79
C GLY A 177 -23.00 -7.75 -14.03
N GLU A 178 -22.52 -7.24 -12.88
CA GLU A 178 -21.55 -7.92 -12.00
C GLU A 178 -22.10 -9.23 -11.41
N GLU A 179 -23.39 -9.27 -11.06
CA GLU A 179 -24.04 -10.46 -10.49
C GLU A 179 -24.02 -11.62 -11.48
N LYS A 180 -24.51 -11.41 -12.71
CA LYS A 180 -24.50 -12.44 -13.77
C LYS A 180 -23.08 -12.85 -14.17
N PHE A 181 -22.12 -11.93 -14.13
CA PHE A 181 -20.72 -12.28 -14.34
C PHE A 181 -20.22 -13.25 -13.26
N THR A 182 -20.56 -12.99 -12.01
CA THR A 182 -20.20 -13.84 -10.86
C THR A 182 -20.84 -15.21 -10.95
N GLU A 183 -22.14 -15.29 -11.28
CA GLU A 183 -22.84 -16.55 -11.54
C GLU A 183 -22.14 -17.36 -12.64
N LYS A 184 -21.89 -16.74 -13.80
CA LYS A 184 -21.22 -17.38 -14.93
C LYS A 184 -19.80 -17.85 -14.57
N TYR A 185 -19.07 -17.07 -13.79
CA TYR A 185 -17.74 -17.44 -13.31
C TYR A 185 -17.80 -18.66 -12.41
N ASN A 186 -18.75 -18.69 -11.46
CA ASN A 186 -18.93 -19.81 -10.54
C ASN A 186 -19.38 -21.07 -11.28
N ASP A 187 -20.32 -20.96 -12.21
CA ASP A 187 -20.78 -22.08 -13.04
C ASP A 187 -19.62 -22.68 -13.83
N ASP A 188 -18.84 -21.84 -14.52
CA ASP A 188 -17.70 -22.28 -15.34
C ASP A 188 -16.58 -22.90 -14.50
N LYS A 189 -16.23 -22.29 -13.36
CA LYS A 189 -15.21 -22.81 -12.43
C LYS A 189 -15.59 -24.19 -11.87
N ASN A 190 -16.88 -24.49 -11.75
CA ASN A 190 -17.40 -25.76 -11.23
C ASN A 190 -17.68 -26.82 -12.30
N ARG A 191 -17.38 -26.55 -13.59
CA ARG A 191 -17.55 -27.55 -14.65
C ARG A 191 -16.60 -28.75 -14.48
N SER A 192 -17.09 -29.92 -14.86
CA SER A 192 -16.34 -31.19 -14.79
C SER A 192 -15.16 -31.25 -15.75
N ASP A 193 -15.20 -30.50 -16.86
CA ASP A 193 -14.09 -30.34 -17.82
C ASP A 193 -13.04 -29.30 -17.38
N GLY A 194 -13.22 -28.71 -16.20
CA GLY A 194 -12.39 -27.64 -15.67
C GLY A 194 -12.75 -26.23 -16.18
N GLY A 195 -13.66 -26.08 -17.14
CA GLY A 195 -14.07 -24.76 -17.63
C GLY A 195 -12.92 -23.87 -18.12
N LYS A 196 -13.23 -22.62 -18.46
CA LYS A 196 -12.21 -21.60 -18.76
C LYS A 196 -11.44 -21.20 -17.50
N PHE A 197 -12.14 -21.03 -16.37
CA PHE A 197 -11.60 -20.40 -15.17
C PHE A 197 -10.85 -21.34 -14.21
N ARG A 198 -11.02 -22.68 -14.31
CA ARG A 198 -10.21 -23.66 -13.56
C ARG A 198 -8.99 -24.15 -14.35
N LYS A 199 -8.86 -23.78 -15.63
CA LYS A 199 -7.70 -24.15 -16.44
C LYS A 199 -6.41 -23.77 -15.71
N PHE A 200 -5.53 -24.75 -15.51
CA PHE A 200 -4.28 -24.52 -14.82
C PHE A 200 -3.34 -23.70 -15.70
N HIS A 201 -2.78 -22.65 -15.10
CA HIS A 201 -1.72 -21.84 -15.67
C HIS A 201 -0.56 -21.77 -14.68
N TYR A 202 0.65 -21.85 -15.21
CA TYR A 202 1.85 -21.63 -14.42
C TYR A 202 1.92 -20.17 -13.98
N GLN A 203 2.41 -19.94 -12.76
CA GLN A 203 2.48 -18.61 -12.19
C GLN A 203 3.38 -17.69 -13.02
N GLU A 204 4.47 -18.23 -13.56
CA GLU A 204 5.44 -17.54 -14.40
C GLU A 204 4.81 -17.06 -15.72
N GLU A 205 3.88 -17.82 -16.29
CA GLU A 205 3.16 -17.43 -17.51
C GLU A 205 2.24 -16.24 -17.25
N ILE A 206 1.45 -16.30 -16.17
CA ILE A 206 0.56 -15.22 -15.75
C ILE A 206 1.34 -13.94 -15.44
N GLN A 207 2.46 -14.06 -14.72
CA GLN A 207 3.34 -12.93 -14.44
C GLN A 207 3.94 -12.37 -15.73
N ARG A 208 4.44 -13.21 -16.63
CA ARG A 208 5.04 -12.76 -17.91
C ARG A 208 4.03 -12.00 -18.76
N ALA A 209 2.78 -12.46 -18.82
CA ALA A 209 1.70 -11.75 -19.49
C ALA A 209 1.45 -10.36 -18.84
N ASN A 210 1.51 -10.29 -17.50
CA ASN A 210 1.29 -9.03 -16.78
C ASN A 210 2.37 -7.97 -17.02
N GLU A 211 3.61 -8.36 -17.35
CA GLU A 211 4.70 -7.41 -17.66
C GLU A 211 4.34 -6.47 -18.82
N LYS A 212 3.46 -6.90 -19.74
CA LYS A 212 3.01 -6.15 -20.91
C LYS A 212 1.50 -5.92 -20.95
N ALA A 213 0.78 -6.28 -19.89
CA ALA A 213 -0.67 -6.08 -19.82
C ALA A 213 -1.03 -4.58 -19.79
N LYS A 214 -2.30 -4.29 -20.12
CA LYS A 214 -2.88 -2.94 -19.99
C LYS A 214 -3.01 -2.50 -18.52
N ILE A 215 -3.19 -3.47 -17.62
CA ILE A 215 -3.25 -3.29 -16.17
C ILE A 215 -2.06 -4.03 -15.57
N ARG A 216 -1.12 -3.27 -15.02
CA ARG A 216 0.19 -3.76 -14.61
C ARG A 216 0.31 -3.79 -13.09
N CYS A 217 0.69 -4.93 -12.54
CA CYS A 217 1.02 -5.07 -11.12
C CYS A 217 2.43 -4.51 -10.87
N VAL A 218 2.51 -3.22 -10.53
CA VAL A 218 3.78 -2.50 -10.32
C VAL A 218 4.31 -2.64 -8.89
N GLY A 219 3.50 -3.17 -7.98
CA GLY A 219 3.90 -3.54 -6.62
C GLY A 219 2.98 -4.62 -6.05
N LEU A 220 3.56 -5.53 -5.28
CA LEU A 220 2.84 -6.55 -4.53
C LEU A 220 3.28 -6.50 -3.07
N THR A 221 2.31 -6.44 -2.17
CA THR A 221 2.50 -6.34 -0.73
C THR A 221 1.84 -7.52 -0.03
N PHE A 222 2.59 -8.18 0.85
CA PHE A 222 2.07 -9.16 1.79
C PHE A 222 2.05 -8.59 3.21
N GLU A 223 0.95 -8.78 3.92
CA GLU A 223 0.92 -8.63 5.39
C GLU A 223 1.37 -9.94 6.03
N SER A 224 2.31 -9.86 6.98
CA SER A 224 2.79 -11.04 7.71
C SER A 224 3.04 -10.74 9.19
N ARG A 225 3.14 -11.82 9.96
CA ARG A 225 3.74 -11.78 11.29
C ARG A 225 5.26 -11.92 11.18
N PRO A 226 6.04 -11.32 12.10
CA PRO A 226 7.50 -11.46 12.09
C PRO A 226 8.01 -12.91 12.11
N ASP A 227 7.33 -13.81 12.83
CA ASP A 227 7.67 -15.23 12.90
C ASP A 227 7.32 -16.03 11.63
N TYR A 228 6.54 -15.44 10.71
CA TYR A 228 6.20 -15.97 9.38
C TYR A 228 6.72 -15.06 8.25
N ALA A 229 7.80 -14.34 8.54
CA ALA A 229 8.57 -13.57 7.57
C ALA A 229 10.03 -14.06 7.61
N LYS A 230 10.21 -15.38 7.68
CA LYS A 230 11.52 -16.03 7.64
C LYS A 230 11.83 -16.43 6.21
N LYS A 231 12.97 -17.11 6.04
CA LYS A 231 13.56 -17.36 4.72
C LYS A 231 12.60 -18.08 3.76
N GLU A 232 11.91 -19.12 4.22
CA GLU A 232 11.03 -19.93 3.36
C GLU A 232 9.80 -19.14 2.90
N GLU A 233 9.15 -18.43 3.82
CA GLU A 233 8.00 -17.58 3.50
C GLU A 233 8.41 -16.43 2.58
N ILE A 234 9.57 -15.81 2.82
CA ILE A 234 10.11 -14.74 1.95
C ILE A 234 10.32 -15.26 0.53
N LEU A 235 10.87 -16.46 0.35
CA LEU A 235 11.06 -17.04 -0.97
C LEU A 235 9.73 -17.33 -1.67
N GLY A 236 8.71 -17.80 -0.95
CA GLY A 236 7.35 -17.96 -1.47
C GLY A 236 6.72 -16.63 -1.89
N MET A 237 6.85 -15.59 -1.06
CA MET A 237 6.41 -14.23 -1.38
C MET A 237 7.12 -13.67 -2.62
N LEU A 238 8.44 -13.86 -2.73
CA LEU A 238 9.24 -13.43 -3.89
C LEU A 238 8.85 -14.16 -5.17
N LYS A 239 8.55 -15.46 -5.11
CA LYS A 239 8.00 -16.23 -6.22
C LYS A 239 6.67 -15.65 -6.70
N CYS A 240 5.85 -15.17 -5.76
CA CYS A 240 4.61 -14.45 -6.07
C CYS A 240 4.81 -13.06 -6.68
N GLY A 241 6.02 -12.50 -6.63
CA GLY A 241 6.35 -11.18 -7.14
C GLY A 241 6.28 -10.07 -6.07
N ALA A 242 6.41 -10.43 -4.79
CA ALA A 242 6.43 -9.47 -3.69
C ALA A 242 7.49 -8.38 -3.88
N THR A 243 7.14 -7.18 -3.47
CA THR A 243 8.03 -6.00 -3.45
C THR A 243 8.08 -5.33 -2.09
N ARG A 244 7.07 -5.59 -1.24
CA ARG A 244 6.95 -5.08 0.12
C ARG A 244 6.39 -6.16 1.04
N VAL A 245 6.88 -6.19 2.27
CA VAL A 245 6.27 -6.95 3.35
C VAL A 245 5.93 -5.99 4.48
N GLU A 246 4.71 -6.09 4.98
CA GLU A 246 4.27 -5.35 6.15
C GLU A 246 4.17 -6.27 7.34
N MET A 247 4.96 -5.99 8.36
CA MET A 247 5.08 -6.81 9.55
C MET A 247 4.27 -6.23 10.69
N GLY A 248 3.45 -7.07 11.30
CA GLY A 248 2.72 -6.76 12.53
C GLY A 248 3.63 -6.69 13.76
N VAL A 249 4.49 -5.66 13.83
CA VAL A 249 5.44 -5.45 14.95
C VAL A 249 4.71 -5.00 16.21
N GLN A 250 3.83 -4.02 16.07
CA GLN A 250 3.03 -3.40 17.13
C GLN A 250 3.82 -2.62 18.18
N SER A 251 4.86 -3.21 18.77
CA SER A 251 5.71 -2.61 19.80
C SER A 251 7.11 -3.25 19.79
N PRO A 252 8.22 -2.53 20.01
CA PRO A 252 9.55 -3.12 20.00
C PRO A 252 9.97 -3.71 21.36
N TYR A 253 9.02 -4.18 22.17
CA TYR A 253 9.26 -4.66 23.54
C TYR A 253 8.55 -6.00 23.83
N ASP A 254 9.31 -7.04 24.18
CA ASP A 254 8.78 -8.39 24.42
C ASP A 254 7.76 -8.45 25.57
N PHE A 255 7.95 -7.68 26.65
CA PHE A 255 6.99 -7.70 27.75
C PHE A 255 5.59 -7.20 27.33
N ILE A 256 5.51 -6.31 26.33
CA ILE A 256 4.22 -5.90 25.76
C ILE A 256 3.59 -7.06 25.00
N TYR A 257 4.39 -7.84 24.25
CA TYR A 257 3.91 -9.03 23.57
C TYR A 257 3.31 -10.05 24.52
N SER A 258 3.95 -10.29 25.66
CA SER A 258 3.42 -11.17 26.71
C SER A 258 2.09 -10.66 27.28
N ILE A 259 1.94 -9.35 27.50
CA ILE A 259 0.70 -8.76 28.04
C ILE A 259 -0.48 -8.91 27.07
N VAL A 260 -0.22 -8.79 25.77
CA VAL A 260 -1.27 -8.76 24.73
C VAL A 260 -1.46 -10.10 24.01
N ASP A 261 -0.88 -11.18 24.54
CA ASP A 261 -0.95 -12.53 23.98
C ASP A 261 -0.45 -12.58 22.52
N ARG A 262 0.67 -11.88 22.23
CA ARG A 262 1.28 -11.85 20.89
C ARG A 262 2.28 -12.99 20.75
N GLY A 263 2.11 -13.83 19.72
CA GLY A 263 2.89 -15.06 19.57
C GLY A 263 4.22 -14.95 18.84
N HIS A 264 4.92 -13.83 18.91
CA HIS A 264 6.29 -13.68 18.39
C HIS A 264 7.12 -12.80 19.31
N THR A 265 8.43 -12.80 19.10
CA THR A 265 9.39 -12.03 19.89
C THR A 265 9.90 -10.79 19.14
N VAL A 266 10.63 -9.91 19.83
CA VAL A 266 11.38 -8.82 19.21
C VAL A 266 12.52 -9.39 18.37
N GLN A 267 13.12 -10.50 18.80
CA GLN A 267 14.14 -11.20 18.01
C GLN A 267 13.59 -11.65 16.65
N ASP A 268 12.33 -12.10 16.58
CA ASP A 268 11.69 -12.42 15.31
C ASP A 268 11.57 -11.21 14.39
N VAL A 269 11.26 -10.03 14.94
CA VAL A 269 11.21 -8.76 14.20
C VAL A 269 12.58 -8.42 13.63
N ILE A 270 13.63 -8.53 14.43
CA ILE A 270 15.01 -8.21 14.03
C ILE A 270 15.47 -9.13 12.89
N GLU A 271 15.28 -10.43 13.05
CA GLU A 271 15.70 -11.43 12.06
C GLU A 271 14.93 -11.30 10.74
N SER A 272 13.61 -11.18 10.81
CA SER A 272 12.77 -11.02 9.62
C SER A 272 13.09 -9.73 8.89
N THR A 273 13.30 -8.62 9.61
CA THR A 273 13.74 -7.35 9.01
C THR A 273 15.06 -7.51 8.27
N ALA A 274 16.05 -8.13 8.90
CA ALA A 274 17.35 -8.36 8.28
C ALA A 274 17.23 -9.19 6.99
N LEU A 275 16.49 -10.29 7.04
CA LEU A 275 16.24 -11.14 5.87
C LEU A 275 15.53 -10.36 4.76
N LEU A 276 14.43 -9.67 5.07
CA LEU A 276 13.68 -8.89 4.08
C LEU A 276 14.56 -7.85 3.39
N LYS A 277 15.38 -7.13 4.16
CA LYS A 277 16.32 -6.13 3.64
C LYS A 277 17.38 -6.77 2.75
N ASP A 278 17.97 -7.90 3.16
CA ASP A 278 18.98 -8.64 2.40
C ASP A 278 18.45 -9.34 1.13
N TYR A 279 17.13 -9.59 1.05
CA TYR A 279 16.46 -10.01 -0.18
C TYR A 279 16.01 -8.82 -1.06
N GLY A 280 16.26 -7.59 -0.61
CA GLY A 280 15.95 -6.36 -1.33
C GLY A 280 14.49 -5.91 -1.22
N LEU A 281 13.69 -6.50 -0.33
CA LEU A 281 12.28 -6.13 -0.12
C LEU A 281 12.16 -4.85 0.70
N LYS A 282 11.06 -4.12 0.48
CA LYS A 282 10.65 -2.99 1.33
C LYS A 282 9.99 -3.51 2.59
N VAL A 283 10.29 -2.87 3.73
CA VAL A 283 9.83 -3.28 5.06
C VAL A 283 8.94 -2.19 5.65
N CYS A 284 7.70 -2.55 5.95
CA CYS A 284 6.75 -1.69 6.64
C CYS A 284 6.43 -2.27 8.01
N TYR A 285 6.46 -1.46 9.06
CA TYR A 285 5.98 -1.88 10.38
C TYR A 285 4.57 -1.36 10.64
N HIS A 286 3.69 -2.25 11.09
CA HIS A 286 2.47 -1.84 11.77
C HIS A 286 2.85 -1.60 13.23
N MET A 287 2.60 -0.40 13.74
CA MET A 287 2.90 0.02 15.11
C MET A 287 1.60 0.44 15.79
N MET A 288 1.41 0.01 17.03
CA MET A 288 0.18 0.23 17.79
C MET A 288 0.46 0.94 19.12
N PRO A 289 0.36 2.28 19.17
CA PRO A 289 0.41 2.98 20.45
C PRO A 289 -0.83 2.71 21.29
N GLY A 290 -0.67 2.75 22.61
CA GLY A 290 -1.75 2.58 23.58
C GLY A 290 -2.06 1.13 23.92
N LEU A 291 -1.17 0.17 23.64
CA LEU A 291 -1.36 -1.23 24.05
C LEU A 291 -1.36 -1.43 25.57
N LEU A 292 -0.73 -0.50 26.32
CA LEU A 292 -0.76 -0.47 27.79
C LEU A 292 -1.74 0.58 28.35
N GLY A 293 -2.64 1.09 27.50
CA GLY A 293 -3.62 2.11 27.86
C GLY A 293 -3.11 3.54 27.82
N ASN A 294 -3.79 4.45 28.51
CA ASN A 294 -3.69 5.91 28.37
C ASN A 294 -2.74 6.61 29.37
N SER A 295 -2.08 5.86 30.25
CA SER A 295 -1.21 6.45 31.28
C SER A 295 -0.06 7.28 30.67
N GLU A 296 0.50 8.19 31.45
CA GLU A 296 1.70 8.94 31.04
C GLU A 296 2.88 8.00 30.75
N TYR A 297 3.09 6.99 31.60
CA TYR A 297 4.10 5.94 31.38
C TYR A 297 3.91 5.23 30.04
N SER A 298 2.68 4.80 29.72
CA SER A 298 2.36 4.13 28.46
C SER A 298 2.71 5.00 27.25
N ARG A 299 2.31 6.28 27.27
CA ARG A 299 2.57 7.22 26.17
C ARG A 299 4.07 7.53 26.00
N ALA A 300 4.80 7.70 27.10
CA ALA A 300 6.25 7.91 27.06
C ALA A 300 6.98 6.67 26.51
N LEU A 301 6.53 5.46 26.89
CA LEU A 301 7.06 4.21 26.37
C LEU A 301 6.76 4.04 24.88
N ASP A 302 5.55 4.37 24.43
CA ASP A 302 5.20 4.35 22.99
C ASP A 302 6.12 5.27 22.19
N PHE A 303 6.31 6.53 22.64
CA PHE A 303 7.23 7.48 21.99
C PHE A 303 8.66 6.94 21.92
N ARG A 304 9.17 6.37 23.03
CA ARG A 304 10.47 5.70 23.06
C ARG A 304 10.54 4.51 22.11
N GLY A 305 9.46 3.74 21.97
CA GLY A 305 9.35 2.63 21.03
C GLY A 305 9.46 3.09 19.58
N PHE A 306 8.77 4.16 19.21
CA PHE A 306 8.91 4.79 17.89
C PHE A 306 10.33 5.31 17.64
N GLY A 307 10.96 5.94 18.63
CA GLY A 307 12.36 6.34 18.55
C GLY A 307 13.28 5.15 18.32
N LYS A 308 13.14 4.09 19.13
CA LYS A 308 13.96 2.87 19.03
C LYS A 308 13.94 2.28 17.62
N ILE A 309 12.78 2.13 16.99
CA ILE A 309 12.71 1.49 15.66
C ILE A 309 13.38 2.31 14.55
N VAL A 310 13.61 3.61 14.73
CA VAL A 310 14.28 4.47 13.73
C VAL A 310 15.72 4.86 14.10
N THR A 311 16.22 4.45 15.26
CA THR A 311 17.60 4.71 15.70
C THR A 311 18.43 3.44 15.94
N ASP A 312 17.79 2.33 16.30
CA ASP A 312 18.45 1.05 16.52
C ASP A 312 18.56 0.30 15.19
N GLU A 313 19.80 0.02 14.77
CA GLU A 313 20.12 -0.59 13.47
C GLU A 313 19.43 -1.94 13.24
N ASN A 314 18.94 -2.61 14.30
CA ASN A 314 18.22 -3.87 14.18
C ASN A 314 16.81 -3.73 13.56
N PHE A 315 16.27 -2.50 13.45
CA PHE A 315 14.90 -2.25 12.98
C PHE A 315 14.87 -1.43 11.69
N MET A 316 15.08 -0.12 11.77
CA MET A 316 15.18 0.83 10.65
C MET A 316 14.17 0.57 9.49
N PRO A 317 12.84 0.55 9.74
CA PRO A 317 11.83 0.18 8.75
C PRO A 317 11.59 1.29 7.73
N ASP A 318 11.43 0.96 6.45
CA ASP A 318 11.26 1.99 5.40
C ASP A 318 9.90 2.72 5.50
N MET A 319 8.90 2.06 6.09
CA MET A 319 7.52 2.55 6.14
C MET A 319 6.86 2.22 7.48
N LEU A 320 5.88 3.04 7.88
CA LEU A 320 5.08 2.85 9.08
C LEU A 320 3.57 2.90 8.79
N LYS A 321 2.82 2.03 9.48
CA LYS A 321 1.36 2.12 9.66
C LYS A 321 1.10 2.31 11.15
N ILE A 322 0.59 3.47 11.54
CA ILE A 322 0.41 3.84 12.95
C ILE A 322 -1.07 3.66 13.33
N TYR A 323 -1.37 2.67 14.15
CA TYR A 323 -2.72 2.26 14.50
C TYR A 323 -2.93 2.32 16.01
N PRO A 324 -3.40 3.46 16.57
CA PRO A 324 -3.74 3.51 17.98
C PRO A 324 -4.72 2.41 18.38
N THR A 325 -4.50 1.83 19.56
CA THR A 325 -5.35 0.78 20.10
C THR A 325 -6.79 1.24 20.25
N LEU A 326 -7.73 0.42 19.77
CA LEU A 326 -9.17 0.65 19.84
C LEU A 326 -9.83 -0.48 20.63
N ILE A 327 -10.90 -0.14 21.36
CA ILE A 327 -11.71 -1.13 22.08
C ILE A 327 -12.86 -1.57 21.19
N ILE A 328 -12.85 -2.85 20.81
CA ILE A 328 -13.84 -3.46 19.92
C ILE A 328 -14.52 -4.62 20.65
N LYS A 329 -15.84 -4.72 20.53
CA LYS A 329 -16.64 -5.83 21.09
C LYS A 329 -16.06 -7.21 20.69
N GLY A 330 -16.09 -8.15 21.64
CA GLY A 330 -15.60 -9.52 21.42
C GLY A 330 -14.07 -9.67 21.45
N THR A 331 -13.37 -8.74 22.10
CA THR A 331 -11.92 -8.78 22.34
C THR A 331 -11.63 -8.80 23.84
N LYS A 332 -10.49 -9.36 24.25
CA LYS A 332 -10.06 -9.36 25.67
C LYS A 332 -9.93 -7.94 26.21
N PHE A 333 -9.45 -7.01 25.39
CA PHE A 333 -9.37 -5.59 25.75
C PHE A 333 -10.73 -4.94 26.02
N HIS A 334 -11.78 -5.37 25.32
CA HIS A 334 -13.14 -4.93 25.62
C HIS A 334 -13.63 -5.45 26.98
N ASP A 335 -13.33 -6.70 27.31
CA ASP A 335 -13.72 -7.27 28.60
C ASP A 335 -12.98 -6.57 29.76
N GLU A 336 -11.69 -6.26 29.59
CA GLU A 336 -10.91 -5.50 30.57
C GLU A 336 -11.37 -4.04 30.68
N TYR A 337 -11.77 -3.42 29.57
CA TYR A 337 -12.38 -2.08 29.59
C TYR A 337 -13.70 -2.05 30.38
N ILE A 338 -14.59 -3.03 30.17
CA ILE A 338 -15.87 -3.12 30.91
C ILE A 338 -15.64 -3.31 32.41
N LYS A 339 -14.61 -4.07 32.80
CA LYS A 339 -14.23 -4.26 34.21
C LYS A 339 -13.57 -3.03 34.84
N GLY A 340 -13.22 -2.01 34.04
CA GLY A 340 -12.49 -0.82 34.50
C GLY A 340 -10.98 -1.02 34.63
N ASN A 341 -10.43 -2.13 34.11
CA ASN A 341 -9.01 -2.48 34.21
C ASN A 341 -8.16 -1.91 33.05
N PHE A 342 -8.78 -1.34 32.03
CA PHE A 342 -8.08 -0.79 30.86
C PHE A 342 -8.69 0.53 30.42
N GLU A 343 -7.88 1.58 30.30
CA GLU A 343 -8.28 2.88 29.76
C GLU A 343 -7.59 3.10 28.40
N PRO A 344 -8.33 3.16 27.27
CA PRO A 344 -7.74 3.38 25.95
C PRO A 344 -7.29 4.83 25.74
N LEU A 345 -6.37 5.06 24.80
CA LEU A 345 -5.95 6.41 24.43
C LEU A 345 -7.13 7.30 24.05
N THR A 346 -7.16 8.51 24.61
CA THR A 346 -8.06 9.56 24.14
C THR A 346 -7.58 10.12 22.80
N THR A 347 -8.50 10.69 22.01
CA THR A 347 -8.14 11.37 20.75
C THR A 347 -7.09 12.45 20.98
N GLU A 348 -7.21 13.24 22.04
CA GLU A 348 -6.25 14.29 22.36
C GLU A 348 -4.84 13.74 22.62
N ASN A 349 -4.74 12.69 23.45
CA ASN A 349 -3.46 12.08 23.79
C ASN A 349 -2.83 11.37 22.58
N ALA A 350 -3.64 10.71 21.75
CA ALA A 350 -3.17 10.13 20.51
C ALA A 350 -2.65 11.19 19.53
N VAL A 351 -3.37 12.31 19.37
CA VAL A 351 -2.91 13.43 18.52
C VAL A 351 -1.58 14.00 19.04
N ARG A 352 -1.44 14.20 20.35
CA ARG A 352 -0.18 14.66 20.97
C ARG A 352 0.97 13.70 20.66
N LEU A 353 0.83 12.43 21.04
CA LEU A 353 1.85 11.40 20.84
C LEU A 353 2.24 11.27 19.36
N ILE A 354 1.26 11.18 18.46
CA ILE A 354 1.55 10.99 17.03
C ILE A 354 2.19 12.24 16.43
N THR A 355 1.83 13.44 16.88
CA THR A 355 2.52 14.68 16.44
C THR A 355 4.00 14.62 16.78
N ASP A 356 4.33 14.24 18.01
CA ASP A 356 5.72 14.14 18.47
C ASP A 356 6.47 13.04 17.69
N VAL A 357 5.84 11.89 17.48
CA VAL A 357 6.40 10.81 16.64
C VAL A 357 6.68 11.32 15.23
N MET A 358 5.69 11.92 14.56
CA MET A 358 5.80 12.40 13.18
C MET A 358 6.91 13.46 13.03
N ALA A 359 7.08 14.35 14.00
CA ALA A 359 8.14 15.35 14.01
C ALA A 359 9.55 14.73 14.16
N ALA A 360 9.66 13.56 14.81
CA ALA A 360 10.92 12.85 15.04
C ALA A 360 11.29 11.85 13.92
N LEU A 361 10.39 11.58 12.96
CA LEU A 361 10.67 10.60 11.91
C LEU A 361 11.74 11.08 10.92
N PRO A 362 12.69 10.21 10.53
CA PRO A 362 13.73 10.58 9.59
C PRO A 362 13.20 10.66 8.15
N LYS A 363 13.97 11.35 7.30
CA LYS A 363 13.61 11.69 5.92
C LYS A 363 13.35 10.49 5.00
N TRP A 364 13.93 9.34 5.31
CA TRP A 364 13.82 8.09 4.54
C TRP A 364 12.62 7.22 4.94
N VAL A 365 11.89 7.55 6.03
CA VAL A 365 10.68 6.83 6.45
C VAL A 365 9.46 7.39 5.74
N ARG A 366 8.51 6.52 5.38
CA ARG A 366 7.18 6.91 4.90
C ARG A 366 6.08 6.46 5.85
N VAL A 367 5.25 7.38 6.32
CA VAL A 367 4.02 7.00 7.04
C VAL A 367 2.92 6.71 6.04
N MET A 368 2.56 5.45 5.91
CA MET A 368 1.54 4.99 4.95
C MET A 368 0.14 5.41 5.40
N ARG A 369 -0.08 5.39 6.71
CA ARG A 369 -1.40 5.61 7.31
C ARG A 369 -1.33 5.87 8.80
N VAL A 370 -2.19 6.77 9.29
CA VAL A 370 -2.50 6.94 10.70
C VAL A 370 -3.97 6.59 10.90
N MET A 371 -4.27 5.58 11.73
CA MET A 371 -5.59 4.98 12.01
C MET A 371 -6.05 3.88 11.04
N ARG A 372 -6.81 2.89 11.55
CA ARG A 372 -7.39 1.78 10.77
C ARG A 372 -8.73 2.15 10.10
N ASP A 373 -9.16 1.37 9.11
CA ASP A 373 -10.47 1.51 8.42
C ASP A 373 -11.64 0.92 9.22
N ILE A 374 -11.66 1.09 10.54
CA ILE A 374 -12.73 0.52 11.38
C ILE A 374 -13.89 1.53 11.48
N PRO A 375 -15.14 1.15 11.16
CA PRO A 375 -16.29 2.05 11.31
C PRO A 375 -16.47 2.52 12.75
N ALA A 376 -16.72 3.81 12.96
CA ALA A 376 -16.77 4.42 14.30
C ALA A 376 -17.83 3.79 15.23
N TYR A 377 -18.95 3.30 14.67
CA TYR A 377 -20.00 2.64 15.46
C TYR A 377 -19.58 1.25 16.01
N MET A 378 -18.48 0.67 15.51
CA MET A 378 -17.90 -0.57 16.04
C MET A 378 -16.90 -0.30 17.18
N ILE A 379 -16.54 0.97 17.41
CA ILE A 379 -15.55 1.37 18.40
C ILE A 379 -16.28 1.71 19.70
N GLU A 380 -16.18 0.83 20.69
CA GLU A 380 -16.79 1.04 22.01
C GLU A 380 -16.09 2.17 22.76
N ALA A 381 -14.75 2.16 22.75
CA ALA A 381 -13.91 3.17 23.41
C ALA A 381 -12.57 3.36 22.68
N GLY A 382 -11.91 4.50 22.96
CA GLY A 382 -10.73 4.98 22.25
C GLY A 382 -11.07 6.03 21.19
N ILE A 383 -10.32 6.05 20.09
CA ILE A 383 -10.42 7.09 19.06
C ILE A 383 -11.62 6.82 18.12
N LYS A 384 -12.68 7.61 18.23
CA LYS A 384 -13.87 7.50 17.36
C LYS A 384 -13.87 8.44 16.16
N THR A 385 -12.98 9.43 16.14
CA THR A 385 -12.87 10.42 15.07
C THR A 385 -12.21 9.82 13.83
N SER A 386 -12.83 9.96 12.66
CA SER A 386 -12.30 9.41 11.40
C SER A 386 -11.21 10.28 10.73
N ASN A 387 -10.89 11.43 11.31
CA ASN A 387 -9.98 12.44 10.74
C ASN A 387 -8.71 12.67 11.58
N LEU A 388 -8.20 11.63 12.24
CA LEU A 388 -7.03 11.71 13.12
C LEU A 388 -5.79 12.32 12.42
N GLU A 389 -5.51 11.91 11.18
CA GLU A 389 -4.44 12.50 10.34
C GLU A 389 -4.56 14.03 10.25
N GLN A 390 -5.76 14.54 9.98
CA GLN A 390 -5.99 15.99 9.85
C GLN A 390 -5.79 16.73 11.17
N LEU A 391 -6.07 16.09 12.31
CA LEU A 391 -5.86 16.68 13.62
C LEU A 391 -4.36 16.76 13.95
N VAL A 392 -3.60 15.72 13.60
CA VAL A 392 -2.13 15.71 13.71
C VAL A 392 -1.52 16.80 12.82
N ASP A 393 -1.93 16.90 11.56
CA ASP A 393 -1.44 17.93 10.63
C ASP A 393 -1.70 19.35 11.15
N LYS A 394 -2.90 19.59 11.71
CA LYS A 394 -3.23 20.88 12.34
C LYS A 394 -2.33 21.17 13.53
N LYS A 395 -2.02 20.17 14.35
CA LYS A 395 -1.17 20.34 15.54
C LYS A 395 0.29 20.58 15.15
N LEU A 396 0.82 19.87 14.16
CA LEU A 396 2.15 20.13 13.59
C LEU A 396 2.28 21.60 13.15
N LYS A 397 1.29 22.09 12.37
CA LYS A 397 1.26 23.49 11.91
C LYS A 397 1.15 24.50 13.06
N ALA A 398 0.25 24.26 14.02
CA ALA A 398 0.06 25.16 15.16
C ALA A 398 1.31 25.22 16.07
N GLY A 399 2.07 24.12 16.17
CA GLY A 399 3.31 24.05 16.92
C GLY A 399 4.56 24.49 16.15
N ASN A 400 4.42 24.91 14.88
CA ASN A 400 5.55 25.17 13.98
C ASN A 400 6.57 24.02 13.92
N LEU A 401 6.07 22.77 14.01
CA LEU A 401 6.88 21.56 13.93
C LEU A 401 6.95 21.08 12.48
N LYS A 402 8.16 20.90 11.96
CA LYS A 402 8.36 20.31 10.64
C LYS A 402 8.31 18.78 10.74
N CYS A 403 7.58 18.15 9.83
CA CYS A 403 7.58 16.71 9.64
C CYS A 403 8.32 16.37 8.33
N MET A 404 9.44 15.66 8.44
CA MET A 404 10.34 15.43 7.32
C MET A 404 10.18 14.04 6.67
N GLU A 405 9.21 13.25 7.09
CA GLU A 405 8.95 11.95 6.48
C GLU A 405 8.44 12.10 5.03
N ILE A 406 8.60 11.04 4.23
CA ILE A 406 8.39 11.04 2.77
C ILE A 406 7.00 11.58 2.36
N ARG A 407 5.91 11.18 3.04
CA ARG A 407 4.54 11.53 2.61
C ARG A 407 4.17 13.00 2.88
N HIS A 408 4.83 13.66 3.82
CA HIS A 408 4.69 15.10 4.07
C HIS A 408 5.43 15.94 3.03
N ARG A 409 6.47 15.37 2.39
CA ARG A 409 7.32 16.06 1.42
C ARG A 409 7.04 15.70 -0.03
N GLU A 410 6.38 14.58 -0.32
CA GLU A 410 6.10 14.14 -1.70
C GLU A 410 5.43 15.24 -2.54
N VAL A 411 6.01 15.59 -3.70
CA VAL A 411 5.41 16.58 -4.61
C VAL A 411 4.06 16.08 -5.12
N ARG A 412 3.08 16.99 -5.15
CA ARG A 412 1.73 16.73 -5.65
C ARG A 412 1.36 17.70 -6.77
N ASN A 413 0.96 18.92 -6.43
CA ASN A 413 0.52 19.95 -7.40
C ASN A 413 1.21 21.30 -7.16
N GLU A 414 2.26 21.31 -6.36
CA GLU A 414 3.10 22.46 -6.08
C GLU A 414 3.87 22.84 -7.36
N ASN A 415 4.05 24.14 -7.59
CA ASN A 415 4.95 24.62 -8.63
C ASN A 415 6.38 24.50 -8.09
N ILE A 416 7.22 23.73 -8.76
CA ILE A 416 8.62 23.55 -8.39
C ILE A 416 9.48 24.44 -9.29
N ASP A 417 10.39 25.18 -8.67
CA ASP A 417 11.52 25.78 -9.36
C ASP A 417 12.60 24.72 -9.57
N PHE A 418 12.93 24.44 -10.83
CA PHE A 418 13.90 23.40 -11.16
C PHE A 418 15.33 23.78 -10.75
N ASP A 419 15.62 25.07 -10.59
CA ASP A 419 16.94 25.55 -10.18
C ASP A 419 17.22 25.24 -8.69
N ASN A 420 16.18 24.92 -7.92
CA ASN A 420 16.26 24.51 -6.52
C ASN A 420 16.43 23.00 -6.34
N ILE A 421 16.29 22.21 -7.39
CA ILE A 421 16.32 20.76 -7.29
C ILE A 421 17.77 20.30 -7.10
N ARG A 422 18.01 19.51 -6.06
CA ARG A 422 19.32 18.89 -5.78
C ARG A 422 19.17 17.39 -5.58
N LEU A 423 20.21 16.66 -5.99
CA LEU A 423 20.39 15.26 -5.62
C LEU A 423 21.03 15.21 -4.23
N LEU A 424 20.33 14.63 -3.28
CA LEU A 424 20.76 14.45 -1.90
C LEU A 424 20.98 12.97 -1.59
N ARG A 425 21.78 12.73 -0.54
CA ARG A 425 22.19 11.40 -0.09
C ARG A 425 22.14 11.36 1.44
N GLU A 426 21.44 10.38 1.98
CA GLU A 426 21.47 10.03 3.41
C GLU A 426 21.89 8.57 3.59
N GLU A 427 22.72 8.31 4.59
CA GLU A 427 23.23 6.97 4.89
C GLU A 427 22.89 6.57 6.31
N TYR A 428 22.57 5.29 6.49
CA TYR A 428 22.35 4.71 7.80
C TYR A 428 22.64 3.22 7.80
N ASN A 429 23.09 2.70 8.94
CA ASN A 429 23.24 1.27 9.14
C ASN A 429 21.88 0.64 9.43
N ALA A 430 21.61 -0.50 8.80
CA ALA A 430 20.41 -1.28 9.06
C ALA A 430 20.69 -2.77 8.85
N SER A 431 20.44 -3.56 9.89
CA SER A 431 20.50 -5.02 9.88
C SER A 431 21.83 -5.53 9.33
N LYS A 432 22.95 -5.05 9.90
CA LYS A 432 24.33 -5.39 9.51
C LYS A 432 24.70 -5.06 8.06
N GLY A 433 23.86 -4.29 7.37
CA GLY A 433 24.15 -3.73 6.04
C GLY A 433 24.11 -2.21 6.09
N ARG A 434 24.40 -1.57 4.95
CA ARG A 434 24.32 -0.12 4.79
C ARG A 434 23.19 0.24 3.85
N GLU A 435 22.35 1.17 4.25
CA GLU A 435 21.31 1.77 3.42
C GLU A 435 21.77 3.16 2.96
N ILE A 436 21.52 3.46 1.70
CA ILE A 436 21.76 4.76 1.08
C ILE A 436 20.44 5.21 0.48
N PHE A 437 19.90 6.29 1.00
CA PHE A 437 18.70 6.95 0.51
C PHE A 437 19.12 8.11 -0.37
N LEU A 438 18.96 7.93 -1.68
CA LEU A 438 19.20 8.98 -2.68
C LEU A 438 17.86 9.66 -2.98
N SER A 439 17.83 10.99 -3.02
CA SER A 439 16.60 11.75 -3.31
C SER A 439 16.86 12.95 -4.19
N TYR A 440 15.94 13.24 -5.10
CA TYR A 440 15.82 14.57 -5.70
C TYR A 440 14.85 15.39 -4.86
N GLU A 441 15.33 16.50 -4.30
CA GLU A 441 14.56 17.38 -3.42
C GLU A 441 14.64 18.84 -3.90
N ASP A 442 13.53 19.56 -3.82
CA ASP A 442 13.53 21.03 -3.79
C ASP A 442 13.92 21.46 -2.38
N ILE A 443 15.13 21.98 -2.25
CA ILE A 443 15.74 22.30 -0.95
C ILE A 443 15.17 23.56 -0.29
N GLU A 444 14.49 24.42 -1.05
CA GLU A 444 13.88 25.63 -0.49
C GLU A 444 12.51 25.32 0.11
N ASN A 445 11.74 24.46 -0.56
CA ASN A 445 10.38 24.12 -0.17
C ASN A 445 10.26 22.80 0.62
N ASP A 446 11.39 22.12 0.88
CA ASP A 446 11.43 20.79 1.52
C ASP A 446 10.59 19.74 0.76
N LEU A 447 10.48 19.84 -0.57
CA LEU A 447 9.66 18.92 -1.40
C LEU A 447 10.49 17.78 -1.99
N LEU A 448 9.95 16.57 -1.96
CA LEU A 448 10.54 15.35 -2.48
C LEU A 448 9.96 15.00 -3.85
N ILE A 449 10.82 14.96 -4.87
CA ILE A 449 10.46 14.69 -6.26
C ILE A 449 10.56 13.20 -6.59
N GLY A 450 11.58 12.53 -6.06
CA GLY A 450 11.78 11.11 -6.26
C GLY A 450 12.94 10.60 -5.44
N PHE A 451 12.97 9.30 -5.19
CA PHE A 451 14.01 8.70 -4.38
C PHE A 451 14.36 7.27 -4.84
N LEU A 452 15.54 6.82 -4.42
CA LEU A 452 16.03 5.48 -4.57
C LEU A 452 16.58 4.97 -3.24
N ARG A 453 16.26 3.71 -2.89
CA ARG A 453 16.83 2.99 -1.75
C ARG A 453 17.88 1.99 -2.25
N LEU A 454 19.16 2.28 -2.02
CA LEU A 454 20.28 1.40 -2.34
C LEU A 454 20.78 0.73 -1.06
N ARG A 455 21.05 -0.58 -1.12
CA ARG A 455 21.53 -1.36 0.03
C ARG A 455 22.77 -2.17 -0.33
N THR A 456 23.78 -2.12 0.54
CA THR A 456 24.79 -3.17 0.65
C THR A 456 24.30 -4.21 1.68
N PRO A 457 24.00 -5.45 1.25
CA PRO A 457 23.45 -6.46 2.15
C PRO A 457 24.49 -6.96 3.15
N SER A 458 24.04 -7.61 4.23
CA SER A 458 24.95 -8.11 5.28
C SER A 458 25.99 -9.13 4.75
N ASN A 459 25.68 -9.82 3.65
CA ASN A 459 26.54 -10.79 3.00
C ASN A 459 27.31 -10.22 1.78
N PHE A 460 27.36 -8.89 1.62
CA PHE A 460 27.96 -8.21 0.46
C PHE A 460 29.38 -8.69 0.14
N ASN A 461 30.23 -8.91 1.15
CA ASN A 461 31.61 -9.35 0.94
C ASN A 461 31.71 -10.69 0.19
N LYS A 462 30.67 -11.55 0.26
CA LYS A 462 30.61 -12.83 -0.46
C LYS A 462 29.97 -12.69 -1.84
N THR A 463 28.95 -11.85 -1.98
CA THR A 463 28.14 -11.77 -3.20
C THR A 463 28.58 -10.67 -4.15
N LYS A 464 29.26 -9.64 -3.65
CA LYS A 464 29.57 -8.39 -4.34
C LYS A 464 28.36 -7.79 -5.07
N ASN A 465 27.16 -8.03 -4.53
CA ASN A 465 25.88 -7.62 -5.10
C ASN A 465 25.20 -6.60 -4.20
N VAL A 466 24.83 -5.45 -4.77
CA VAL A 466 24.00 -4.45 -4.11
C VAL A 466 22.53 -4.57 -4.54
N PHE A 467 21.64 -4.01 -3.72
CA PHE A 467 20.21 -4.00 -4.02
C PHE A 467 19.65 -2.60 -4.19
N VAL A 468 18.96 -2.36 -5.30
CA VAL A 468 17.99 -1.26 -5.40
C VAL A 468 16.66 -1.80 -4.89
N ARG A 469 16.28 -1.39 -3.68
CA ARG A 469 15.09 -1.88 -2.96
C ARG A 469 13.82 -1.15 -3.36
N GLU A 470 13.97 0.10 -3.77
CA GLU A 470 12.87 0.94 -4.24
C GLU A 470 13.42 2.03 -5.16
N LEU A 471 12.71 2.29 -6.25
CA LEU A 471 12.83 3.52 -7.04
C LEU A 471 11.42 4.08 -7.19
N HIS A 472 11.22 5.34 -6.79
CA HIS A 472 9.92 5.98 -6.86
C HIS A 472 10.07 7.44 -7.30
N ILE A 473 9.30 7.84 -8.32
CA ILE A 473 9.25 9.22 -8.82
C ILE A 473 7.83 9.75 -8.68
N TYR A 474 7.67 10.82 -7.93
CA TYR A 474 6.42 11.53 -7.74
C TYR A 474 6.16 12.50 -8.91
N GLY A 475 4.89 12.68 -9.26
CA GLY A 475 4.46 13.54 -10.36
C GLY A 475 3.29 12.96 -11.15
N LYS A 476 2.63 13.81 -11.96
CA LYS A 476 1.59 13.36 -12.89
C LYS A 476 2.25 12.58 -14.02
N GLU A 477 1.82 11.34 -14.18
CA GLU A 477 2.25 10.48 -15.27
C GLU A 477 1.35 10.66 -16.50
N VAL A 478 1.98 10.68 -17.68
CA VAL A 478 1.30 10.61 -18.97
C VAL A 478 0.80 9.18 -19.17
N LYS A 479 -0.46 9.02 -19.61
CA LYS A 479 -0.99 7.70 -19.95
C LYS A 479 -0.03 6.97 -20.91
N ILE A 480 0.16 5.67 -20.69
CA ILE A 480 1.00 4.82 -21.54
C ILE A 480 0.57 4.98 -23.01
N GLY A 481 1.40 5.64 -23.83
CA GLY A 481 1.17 5.85 -25.26
C GLY A 481 0.91 7.28 -25.72
N GLU A 482 0.73 8.25 -24.82
CA GLU A 482 0.61 9.68 -25.16
C GLU A 482 1.98 10.40 -25.10
N LYS A 483 2.19 11.43 -25.94
CA LYS A 483 3.42 12.25 -25.91
C LYS A 483 3.33 13.29 -24.79
N ALA A 484 4.36 13.36 -23.96
CA ALA A 484 4.48 14.25 -22.83
C ALA A 484 4.60 15.73 -23.23
N LYS A 485 4.11 16.63 -22.37
CA LYS A 485 4.44 18.08 -22.41
C LYS A 485 5.74 18.33 -21.64
N ALA A 486 6.46 19.40 -21.97
CA ALA A 486 7.78 19.74 -21.42
C ALA A 486 7.82 19.97 -19.89
N ASP A 487 6.64 20.04 -19.27
CA ASP A 487 6.39 20.43 -17.88
C ASP A 487 6.23 19.21 -16.96
N GLU A 488 6.29 17.99 -17.51
CA GLU A 488 6.01 16.75 -16.77
C GLU A 488 7.29 16.17 -16.13
N ILE A 489 7.36 16.32 -14.81
CA ILE A 489 8.47 15.95 -13.91
C ILE A 489 9.06 14.55 -14.20
N GLN A 490 8.25 13.55 -14.58
CA GLN A 490 8.74 12.19 -14.85
C GLN A 490 9.55 12.04 -16.17
N HIS A 491 9.41 12.97 -17.12
CA HIS A 491 10.10 12.90 -18.42
C HIS A 491 11.48 13.56 -18.44
N ARG A 492 11.91 14.19 -17.34
CA ARG A 492 13.26 14.79 -17.21
C ARG A 492 14.35 13.81 -16.76
N GLY A 493 14.04 12.52 -16.71
CA GLY A 493 15.05 11.47 -16.49
C GLY A 493 15.46 11.25 -15.04
N PHE A 494 14.80 11.87 -14.03
CA PHE A 494 15.14 11.69 -12.62
C PHE A 494 15.29 10.22 -12.19
N GLY A 495 14.38 9.34 -12.64
CA GLY A 495 14.48 7.91 -12.36
C GLY A 495 15.70 7.23 -13.00
N GLY A 496 16.03 7.60 -14.23
CA GLY A 496 17.25 7.13 -14.90
C GLY A 496 18.51 7.66 -14.23
N ASN A 497 18.50 8.93 -13.80
CA ASN A 497 19.63 9.57 -13.12
C ASN A 497 19.87 8.98 -11.73
N LEU A 498 18.81 8.70 -10.96
CA LEU A 498 18.93 8.00 -9.67
C LEU A 498 19.51 6.59 -9.87
N LEU A 499 19.07 5.88 -10.90
CA LEU A 499 19.59 4.55 -11.22
C LEU A 499 21.07 4.60 -11.65
N ALA A 500 21.44 5.58 -12.47
CA ALA A 500 22.83 5.81 -12.88
C ALA A 500 23.73 6.16 -11.69
N GLU A 501 23.26 7.02 -10.78
CA GLU A 501 24.01 7.35 -9.56
C GLU A 501 24.15 6.13 -8.65
N ALA A 502 23.09 5.32 -8.52
CA ALA A 502 23.16 4.08 -7.76
C ALA A 502 24.19 3.10 -8.36
N GLU A 503 24.26 2.98 -9.68
CA GLU A 503 25.28 2.19 -10.38
C GLU A 503 26.69 2.74 -10.13
N ARG A 504 26.89 4.06 -10.25
CA ARG A 504 28.17 4.74 -9.98
C ARG A 504 28.66 4.47 -8.56
N ILE A 505 27.82 4.75 -7.55
CA ILE A 505 28.13 4.49 -6.13
C ILE A 505 28.49 3.01 -5.92
N SER A 506 27.74 2.10 -6.53
CA SER A 506 27.96 0.67 -6.39
C SER A 506 29.32 0.22 -6.94
N CYS A 507 29.73 0.75 -8.10
CA CYS A 507 31.05 0.46 -8.69
C CYS A 507 32.17 1.14 -7.91
N GLU A 508 32.10 2.46 -7.77
CA GLU A 508 33.22 3.31 -7.36
C GLU A 508 33.47 3.27 -5.86
N GLU A 509 32.42 3.15 -5.03
CA GLU A 509 32.54 3.23 -3.57
C GLU A 509 32.51 1.86 -2.90
N PHE A 510 31.83 0.87 -3.50
CA PHE A 510 31.67 -0.46 -2.90
C PHE A 510 32.38 -1.59 -3.66
N ASP A 511 32.93 -1.34 -4.85
CA ASP A 511 33.51 -2.38 -5.71
C ASP A 511 32.51 -3.53 -5.95
N ALA A 512 31.23 -3.19 -6.12
CA ALA A 512 30.18 -4.14 -6.45
C ALA A 512 30.37 -4.63 -7.89
N LYS A 513 30.15 -5.93 -8.10
CA LYS A 513 30.18 -6.55 -9.44
C LYS A 513 28.80 -6.70 -10.04
N LYS A 514 27.75 -6.48 -9.25
CA LYS A 514 26.37 -6.70 -9.64
C LYS A 514 25.43 -5.77 -8.88
N ILE A 515 24.38 -5.33 -9.56
CA ILE A 515 23.26 -4.60 -8.98
C ILE A 515 21.95 -5.30 -9.30
N SER A 516 21.15 -5.52 -8.27
CA SER A 516 19.88 -6.25 -8.33
C SER A 516 18.73 -5.36 -7.89
N VAL A 517 17.73 -5.16 -8.75
CA VAL A 517 16.58 -4.32 -8.48
C VAL A 517 15.39 -5.17 -8.08
N MET A 518 14.76 -4.81 -6.96
CA MET A 518 13.46 -5.30 -6.56
C MET A 518 12.37 -4.61 -7.38
N SER A 519 11.93 -5.25 -8.47
CA SER A 519 10.93 -4.71 -9.39
C SER A 519 9.61 -5.45 -9.29
N GLY A 520 8.51 -4.69 -9.19
CA GLY A 520 7.17 -5.24 -9.46
C GLY A 520 7.09 -5.81 -10.87
N ILE A 521 6.21 -6.81 -11.06
CA ILE A 521 6.08 -7.56 -12.31
C ILE A 521 5.85 -6.62 -13.50
N GLY A 522 4.87 -5.73 -13.36
CA GLY A 522 4.47 -4.74 -14.36
C GLY A 522 5.48 -3.61 -14.60
N ALA A 523 6.53 -3.51 -13.78
CA ALA A 523 7.58 -2.50 -13.90
C ALA A 523 8.87 -3.03 -14.54
N ARG A 524 9.00 -4.35 -14.77
CA ARG A 524 10.24 -4.97 -15.28
C ARG A 524 10.70 -4.41 -16.63
N GLU A 525 9.76 -4.06 -17.52
CA GLU A 525 10.05 -3.44 -18.81
C GLU A 525 10.74 -2.07 -18.69
N TYR A 526 10.54 -1.33 -17.59
CA TYR A 526 11.26 -0.08 -17.34
C TYR A 526 12.76 -0.35 -17.21
N TYR A 527 13.15 -1.32 -16.38
CA TYR A 527 14.55 -1.65 -16.13
C TYR A 527 15.24 -2.30 -17.32
N ARG A 528 14.50 -3.01 -18.18
CA ARG A 528 15.04 -3.57 -19.44
C ARG A 528 15.61 -2.49 -20.37
N LYS A 529 15.05 -1.28 -20.34
CA LYS A 529 15.58 -0.13 -21.10
C LYS A 529 16.97 0.32 -20.65
N PHE A 530 17.34 -0.01 -19.41
CA PHE A 530 18.65 0.29 -18.81
C PHE A 530 19.57 -0.95 -18.78
N ASN A 531 19.30 -1.93 -19.65
CA ASN A 531 20.07 -3.18 -19.80
C ASN A 531 19.99 -4.16 -18.62
N TYR A 532 18.99 -4.03 -17.75
CA TYR A 532 18.74 -5.05 -16.71
C TYR A 532 18.02 -6.27 -17.32
N LYS A 533 18.38 -7.46 -16.84
CA LYS A 533 17.77 -8.74 -17.23
C LYS A 533 17.14 -9.42 -16.02
N LYS A 534 16.03 -10.11 -16.21
CA LYS A 534 15.41 -10.86 -15.11
C LYS A 534 16.32 -12.04 -14.73
N GLU A 535 16.70 -12.12 -13.46
CA GLU A 535 17.41 -13.26 -12.89
C GLU A 535 16.73 -13.64 -11.57
N LYS A 536 16.17 -14.85 -11.51
CA LYS A 536 15.30 -15.30 -10.42
C LYS A 536 14.17 -14.28 -10.18
N PHE A 537 14.21 -13.58 -9.04
CA PHE A 537 13.19 -12.62 -8.60
C PHE A 537 13.50 -11.17 -8.99
N TRP A 538 14.76 -10.85 -9.26
CA TRP A 538 15.25 -9.48 -9.46
C TRP A 538 15.45 -9.12 -10.93
N MET A 539 15.52 -7.82 -11.20
CA MET A 539 16.10 -7.29 -12.43
C MET A 539 17.58 -7.00 -12.16
N VAL A 540 18.48 -7.65 -12.88
CA VAL A 540 19.92 -7.66 -12.60
C VAL A 540 20.70 -7.00 -13.73
N LYS A 541 21.73 -6.23 -13.36
CA LYS A 541 22.78 -5.74 -14.25
C LYS A 541 24.15 -6.08 -13.64
N ASN A 542 25.04 -6.61 -14.46
CA ASN A 542 26.45 -6.77 -14.07
C ASN A 542 27.14 -5.42 -14.21
N LEU A 543 27.96 -5.09 -13.23
CA LEU A 543 28.74 -3.87 -13.17
C LEU A 543 30.17 -4.21 -13.63
N SER A 544 30.66 -3.46 -14.60
CA SER A 544 31.99 -3.60 -15.20
C SER A 544 32.98 -2.66 -14.55
#